data_AF-A0AAD9WFE6-F1
#
_entry.id   AF-A0AAD9WFE6-F1
#
_cell.length_a   1.000
_cell.length_b   1.000
_cell.length_c   1.000
_cell.angle_alpha   90.00
_cell.angle_beta   90.00
_cell.angle_gamma   90.00
#
_symmetry.space_group_name_H-M   'P 1'
#
loop_
_entity.id
_entity.type
_entity.pdbx_description
1 polymer ?
#
loop_
_entity_poly.entity_id
_entity_poly.type
_entity_poly.pdbx_seq_one_letter_code
_entity_poly.pdbx_strand_id
1 'polypeptide(L)'
;MSSSDSVRQRRKEDTPPPDLTTKTSEKQSTLAARAKAEDNAFSFVDIARTVVFLLLASSAVSYFVTRETFTWGVKRPAWTRPETIKAWIAGPQALTDDDLKAFDGSDPTKPIYLAINGSIYDVSLGRRHYGPGGSYHFFAGKDAARAFVTNCFQEDGNPDLRGVEEMFLPIDDEEIDMLYTTGELKALKEQERRQAKVQAYNALKHWVDFFASSKKYPKIGEVKREPGWRTKGPVKKLCQKAQQGRTKRKRPAGK
;
A
#
# COMPACT_ATOMS: atom_id res chain seq x y z
N MET A 1 -37.86 -71.17 -104.46
CA MET A 1 -36.40 -71.10 -104.66
C MET A 1 -35.90 -69.87 -103.92
N SER A 2 -35.04 -70.11 -102.94
CA SER A 2 -33.97 -69.26 -102.36
C SER A 2 -34.06 -67.73 -102.52
N SER A 3 -34.04 -66.97 -101.42
CA SER A 3 -32.78 -66.55 -100.76
C SER A 3 -33.01 -65.57 -99.60
N SER A 4 -32.19 -65.76 -98.59
CA SER A 4 -32.00 -65.03 -97.33
C SER A 4 -31.33 -63.66 -97.49
N ASP A 5 -31.53 -62.80 -96.48
CA ASP A 5 -30.63 -61.75 -95.93
C ASP A 5 -31.49 -60.58 -95.40
N SER A 6 -31.20 -59.86 -94.32
CA SER A 6 -30.19 -59.92 -93.26
C SER A 6 -30.64 -58.94 -92.15
N VAL A 7 -30.31 -59.25 -90.89
CA VAL A 7 -30.64 -58.45 -89.70
C VAL A 7 -29.82 -57.17 -89.65
N ARG A 8 -30.47 -56.00 -89.48
CA ARG A 8 -29.82 -54.69 -89.32
C ARG A 8 -30.11 -54.10 -87.93
N GLN A 9 -29.20 -54.31 -86.98
CA GLN A 9 -29.20 -53.64 -85.68
C GLN A 9 -28.72 -52.18 -85.83
N ARG A 10 -29.41 -51.25 -85.17
CA ARG A 10 -29.09 -49.80 -85.18
C ARG A 10 -28.51 -49.40 -83.83
N ARG A 11 -27.22 -49.04 -83.81
CA ARG A 11 -26.54 -48.34 -82.71
C ARG A 11 -27.09 -46.91 -82.62
N LYS A 12 -27.50 -46.49 -81.41
CA LYS A 12 -27.56 -45.08 -81.00
C LYS A 12 -26.94 -44.99 -79.61
N GLU A 13 -25.77 -44.36 -79.58
CA GLU A 13 -25.10 -43.84 -78.40
C GLU A 13 -25.72 -42.48 -78.13
N ASP A 14 -26.34 -42.29 -76.96
CA ASP A 14 -26.70 -40.99 -76.40
C ASP A 14 -26.55 -41.13 -74.86
N THR A 15 -25.36 -40.85 -74.36
CA THR A 15 -25.05 -40.78 -72.93
C THR A 15 -25.47 -39.40 -72.40
N PRO A 16 -26.40 -39.28 -71.44
CA PRO A 16 -26.63 -38.01 -70.75
C PRO A 16 -25.46 -37.70 -69.79
N PRO A 17 -25.11 -36.42 -69.56
CA PRO A 17 -23.94 -36.05 -68.76
C PRO A 17 -24.13 -36.44 -67.28
N PRO A 18 -23.04 -36.70 -66.53
CA PRO A 18 -23.15 -36.97 -65.11
C PRO A 18 -23.65 -35.73 -64.37
N ASP A 19 -24.70 -35.92 -63.58
CA ASP A 19 -25.29 -34.93 -62.68
C ASP A 19 -24.23 -34.44 -61.66
N LEU A 20 -23.69 -33.24 -61.90
CA LEU A 20 -22.71 -32.54 -61.05
C LEU A 20 -23.38 -31.74 -59.92
N THR A 21 -24.71 -31.72 -59.84
CA THR A 21 -25.43 -30.85 -58.89
C THR A 21 -25.70 -31.50 -57.54
N THR A 22 -25.92 -32.81 -57.50
CA THR A 22 -26.21 -33.56 -56.26
C THR A 22 -24.98 -33.73 -55.36
N LYS A 23 -23.80 -34.00 -55.93
CA LYS A 23 -22.55 -34.16 -55.15
C LYS A 23 -22.07 -32.88 -54.47
N THR A 24 -22.36 -31.71 -55.04
CA THR A 24 -21.88 -30.43 -54.51
C THR A 24 -22.71 -30.00 -53.30
N SER A 25 -24.03 -30.27 -53.31
CA SER A 25 -24.95 -29.98 -52.21
C SER A 25 -24.70 -30.89 -50.98
N GLU A 26 -24.52 -32.20 -51.17
CA GLU A 26 -24.16 -33.11 -50.08
C GLU A 26 -22.78 -32.77 -49.50
N LYS A 27 -21.80 -32.42 -50.34
CA LYS A 27 -20.45 -32.05 -49.88
C LYS A 27 -20.42 -30.69 -49.17
N GLN A 28 -21.25 -29.73 -49.58
CA GLN A 28 -21.42 -28.46 -48.88
C GLN A 28 -22.17 -28.60 -47.55
N SER A 29 -23.23 -29.42 -47.49
CA SER A 29 -23.96 -29.69 -46.24
C SER A 29 -23.08 -30.39 -45.21
N THR A 30 -22.21 -31.32 -45.65
CA THR A 30 -21.26 -32.02 -44.77
C THR A 30 -20.09 -31.12 -44.34
N LEU A 31 -19.60 -30.22 -45.20
CA LEU A 31 -18.59 -29.22 -44.80
C LEU A 31 -19.17 -28.17 -43.84
N ALA A 32 -20.39 -27.68 -44.07
CA ALA A 32 -21.06 -26.74 -43.18
C ALA A 32 -21.44 -27.37 -41.83
N ALA A 33 -21.85 -28.64 -41.82
CA ALA A 33 -22.10 -29.40 -40.60
C ALA A 33 -20.81 -29.70 -39.83
N ARG A 34 -19.70 -30.00 -40.54
CA ARG A 34 -18.37 -30.15 -39.92
C ARG A 34 -17.85 -28.82 -39.37
N ALA A 35 -18.02 -27.70 -40.08
CA ALA A 35 -17.67 -26.37 -39.58
C ALA A 35 -18.49 -25.98 -38.33
N LYS A 36 -19.80 -26.27 -38.29
CA LYS A 36 -20.63 -26.10 -37.07
C LYS A 36 -20.23 -27.03 -35.93
N ALA A 37 -19.70 -28.22 -36.22
CA ALA A 37 -19.17 -29.12 -35.20
C ALA A 37 -17.80 -28.63 -34.67
N GLU A 38 -16.99 -28.00 -35.53
CA GLU A 38 -15.73 -27.35 -35.17
C GLU A 38 -15.94 -26.06 -34.35
N ASP A 39 -17.02 -25.30 -34.58
CA ASP A 39 -17.39 -24.14 -33.75
C ASP A 39 -17.79 -24.54 -32.31
N ASN A 40 -18.15 -25.81 -32.08
CA ASN A 40 -18.43 -26.38 -30.76
C ASN A 40 -17.20 -27.10 -30.14
N ALA A 41 -16.02 -26.99 -30.75
CA ALA A 41 -14.83 -27.71 -30.32
C ALA A 41 -14.29 -27.27 -28.95
N PHE A 42 -14.71 -26.12 -28.44
CA PHE A 42 -14.35 -25.66 -27.11
C PHE A 42 -15.61 -25.42 -26.29
N SER A 43 -15.96 -26.41 -25.47
CA SER A 43 -17.01 -26.23 -24.46
C SER A 43 -16.58 -25.12 -23.49
N PHE A 44 -17.52 -24.30 -23.03
CA PHE A 44 -17.28 -23.35 -21.95
C PHE A 44 -16.64 -24.04 -20.72
N VAL A 45 -16.99 -25.31 -20.48
CA VAL A 45 -16.39 -26.13 -19.42
C VAL A 45 -14.92 -26.44 -19.69
N ASP A 46 -14.53 -26.68 -20.94
CA ASP A 46 -13.14 -26.92 -21.33
C ASP A 46 -12.30 -25.65 -21.23
N ILE A 47 -12.85 -24.51 -21.63
CA ILE A 47 -12.22 -23.19 -21.45
C ILE A 47 -12.07 -22.89 -19.95
N ALA A 48 -13.12 -23.08 -19.14
CA ALA A 48 -13.05 -22.87 -17.70
C ALA A 48 -12.03 -23.81 -17.04
N ARG A 49 -12.01 -25.10 -17.41
CA ARG A 49 -11.06 -26.09 -16.87
C ARG A 49 -9.62 -25.78 -17.23
N THR A 50 -9.36 -25.38 -18.48
CA THR A 50 -8.01 -25.01 -18.93
C THR A 50 -7.53 -23.73 -18.25
N VAL A 51 -8.38 -22.72 -18.09
CA VAL A 51 -8.07 -21.52 -17.32
C VAL A 51 -7.76 -21.86 -15.86
N VAL A 52 -8.56 -22.70 -15.20
CA VAL A 52 -8.29 -23.14 -13.82
C VAL A 52 -6.95 -23.88 -13.72
N PHE A 53 -6.65 -24.78 -14.66
CA PHE A 53 -5.38 -25.49 -14.69
C PHE A 53 -4.19 -24.53 -14.89
N LEU A 54 -4.31 -23.57 -15.81
CA LEU A 54 -3.29 -22.54 -16.03
C LEU A 54 -3.08 -21.64 -14.81
N LEU A 55 -4.16 -21.28 -14.10
CA LEU A 55 -4.07 -20.51 -12.85
C LEU A 55 -3.37 -21.31 -11.75
N LEU A 56 -3.69 -22.60 -11.60
CA LEU A 56 -3.04 -23.48 -10.62
C LEU A 56 -1.56 -23.71 -10.96
N ALA A 57 -1.24 -23.96 -12.22
CA ALA A 57 0.14 -24.11 -12.69
C ALA A 57 0.94 -22.81 -12.49
N SER A 58 0.37 -21.66 -12.86
CA SER A 58 0.96 -20.34 -12.62
C SER A 58 1.19 -20.06 -11.14
N SER A 59 0.23 -20.48 -10.29
CA SER A 59 0.35 -20.35 -8.84
C SER A 59 1.45 -21.23 -8.24
N ALA A 60 1.57 -22.48 -8.70
CA ALA A 60 2.62 -23.41 -8.30
C ALA A 60 4.01 -22.92 -8.73
N VAL A 61 4.14 -22.42 -9.97
CA VAL A 61 5.38 -21.82 -10.47
C VAL A 61 5.73 -20.55 -9.67
N SER A 62 4.76 -19.69 -9.40
CA SER A 62 4.94 -18.51 -8.55
C SER A 62 5.47 -18.91 -7.17
N TYR A 63 4.89 -19.91 -6.53
CA TYR A 63 5.33 -20.37 -5.21
C TYR A 63 6.72 -21.02 -5.26
N PHE A 64 7.02 -21.79 -6.31
CA PHE A 64 8.34 -22.40 -6.49
C PHE A 64 9.44 -21.34 -6.66
N VAL A 65 9.19 -20.29 -7.45
CA VAL A 65 10.14 -19.22 -7.75
C VAL A 65 10.25 -18.22 -6.58
N THR A 66 9.13 -17.77 -6.02
CA THR A 66 9.12 -16.72 -4.99
C THR A 66 9.22 -17.25 -3.57
N ARG A 67 9.01 -18.56 -3.35
CA ARG A 67 9.01 -19.27 -2.05
C ARG A 67 8.07 -18.70 -0.97
N GLU A 68 7.36 -17.62 -1.27
CA GLU A 68 6.53 -16.89 -0.32
C GLU A 68 5.13 -16.55 -0.86
N THR A 69 4.90 -16.55 -2.19
CA THR A 69 3.62 -16.08 -2.75
C THR A 69 3.07 -16.94 -3.89
N PHE A 70 1.75 -17.13 -3.88
CA PHE A 70 0.99 -17.90 -4.88
C PHE A 70 0.54 -17.07 -6.10
N THR A 71 0.78 -15.76 -6.12
CA THR A 71 0.27 -14.82 -7.14
C THR A 71 1.34 -13.82 -7.57
N TRP A 72 2.57 -14.27 -7.84
CA TRP A 72 3.68 -13.47 -8.36
C TRP A 72 3.94 -12.16 -7.58
N GLY A 73 3.78 -12.19 -6.25
CA GLY A 73 3.93 -11.00 -5.42
C GLY A 73 2.89 -9.88 -5.66
N VAL A 74 1.81 -10.14 -6.42
CA VAL A 74 0.72 -9.17 -6.63
C VAL A 74 0.12 -8.80 -5.28
N LYS A 75 0.22 -7.53 -4.92
CA LYS A 75 -0.33 -6.99 -3.68
C LYS A 75 -1.85 -7.08 -3.72
N ARG A 76 -2.45 -7.88 -2.84
CA ARG A 76 -3.90 -7.95 -2.66
C ARG A 76 -4.46 -6.54 -2.44
N PRO A 77 -5.44 -6.09 -3.25
CA PRO A 77 -6.02 -4.76 -3.09
C PRO A 77 -6.82 -4.69 -1.77
N ALA A 78 -6.93 -3.50 -1.19
CA ALA A 78 -7.49 -3.29 0.14
C ALA A 78 -8.91 -3.89 0.31
N TRP A 79 -9.74 -3.82 -0.74
CA TRP A 79 -11.10 -4.34 -0.75
C TRP A 79 -11.21 -5.88 -0.72
N THR A 80 -10.11 -6.61 -0.89
CA THR A 80 -10.09 -8.09 -0.80
C THR A 80 -9.76 -8.60 0.60
N ARG A 81 -9.44 -7.71 1.55
CA ARG A 81 -9.09 -8.08 2.92
C ARG A 81 -10.32 -7.95 3.83
N PRO A 82 -10.79 -9.05 4.45
CA PRO A 82 -11.97 -8.99 5.32
C PRO A 82 -11.79 -8.02 6.48
N GLU A 83 -10.58 -7.89 7.04
CA GLU A 83 -10.30 -6.95 8.12
C GLU A 83 -10.41 -5.48 7.69
N THR A 84 -9.98 -5.15 6.47
CA THR A 84 -10.09 -3.79 5.93
C THR A 84 -11.55 -3.44 5.61
N ILE A 85 -12.35 -4.42 5.17
CA ILE A 85 -13.80 -4.27 4.97
C ILE A 85 -14.51 -4.07 6.32
N LYS A 86 -14.17 -4.88 7.33
CA LYS A 86 -14.73 -4.73 8.69
C LYS A 86 -14.41 -3.36 9.28
N ALA A 87 -13.17 -2.90 9.15
CA ALA A 87 -12.77 -1.57 9.62
C ALA A 87 -13.54 -0.46 8.89
N TRP A 88 -13.79 -0.62 7.59
CA TRP A 88 -14.58 0.33 6.81
C TRP A 88 -16.05 0.37 7.27
N ILE A 89 -16.64 -0.78 7.60
CA ILE A 89 -18.02 -0.89 8.12
C ILE A 89 -18.12 -0.35 9.56
N ALA A 90 -17.12 -0.61 10.41
CA ALA A 90 -17.10 -0.19 11.81
C ALA A 90 -17.01 1.33 12.01
N GLY A 91 -16.63 2.07 10.97
CA GLY A 91 -16.50 3.52 11.02
C GLY A 91 -15.24 4.00 11.77
N PRO A 92 -15.07 5.33 11.93
CA PRO A 92 -13.90 5.90 12.60
C PRO A 92 -13.83 5.47 14.06
N GLN A 93 -12.72 4.85 14.45
CA GLN A 93 -12.50 4.42 15.83
C GLN A 93 -12.00 5.58 16.70
N ALA A 94 -12.52 5.68 17.92
CA ALA A 94 -11.99 6.56 18.95
C ALA A 94 -11.33 5.70 20.03
N LEU A 95 -10.01 5.61 20.01
CA LEU A 95 -9.23 4.76 20.94
C LEU A 95 -8.46 5.62 21.93
N THR A 96 -8.33 5.20 23.18
CA THR A 96 -7.45 5.87 24.15
C THR A 96 -5.99 5.48 23.92
N ASP A 97 -5.05 6.21 24.55
CA ASP A 97 -3.63 5.83 24.52
C ASP A 97 -3.38 4.43 25.10
N ASP A 98 -4.20 3.99 26.06
CA ASP A 98 -4.09 2.65 26.63
C ASP A 98 -4.67 1.57 25.71
N ASP A 99 -5.78 1.85 25.02
CA ASP A 99 -6.36 0.92 24.03
C ASP A 99 -5.38 0.66 22.88
N LEU A 100 -4.64 1.68 22.46
CA LEU A 100 -3.64 1.57 21.39
C LEU A 100 -2.58 0.51 21.70
N LYS A 101 -2.20 0.31 22.96
CA LYS A 101 -1.15 -0.66 23.36
C LYS A 101 -1.49 -2.09 22.95
N ALA A 102 -2.78 -2.42 22.84
CA ALA A 102 -3.24 -3.73 22.40
C ALA A 102 -3.00 -4.02 20.90
N PHE A 103 -2.58 -3.00 20.13
CA PHE A 103 -2.35 -3.04 18.68
C PHE A 103 -0.87 -2.79 18.33
N ASP A 104 0.04 -3.26 19.17
CA ASP A 104 1.49 -3.20 18.94
C ASP A 104 2.01 -4.29 17.97
N GLY A 105 1.15 -5.24 17.60
CA GLY A 105 1.47 -6.37 16.74
C GLY A 105 2.02 -7.60 17.44
N SER A 106 2.11 -7.61 18.78
CA SER A 106 2.42 -8.81 19.57
C SER A 106 1.44 -9.95 19.29
N ASP A 107 0.16 -9.62 19.18
CA ASP A 107 -0.89 -10.53 18.73
C ASP A 107 -0.92 -10.57 17.18
N PRO A 108 -0.68 -11.75 16.55
CA PRO A 108 -0.72 -11.89 15.10
C PRO A 108 -2.12 -11.79 14.49
N THR A 109 -3.17 -11.95 15.30
CA THR A 109 -4.57 -11.85 14.86
C THR A 109 -5.06 -10.41 14.81
N LYS A 110 -4.38 -9.49 15.50
CA LYS A 110 -4.75 -8.07 15.55
C LYS A 110 -3.99 -7.24 14.53
N PRO A 111 -4.61 -6.14 14.05
CA PRO A 111 -3.90 -5.16 13.26
C PRO A 111 -2.86 -4.42 14.10
N ILE A 112 -1.93 -3.75 13.42
CA ILE A 112 -0.90 -2.92 14.04
C ILE A 112 -1.26 -1.47 13.81
N TYR A 113 -1.44 -0.71 14.89
CA TYR A 113 -1.78 0.70 14.83
C TYR A 113 -0.60 1.58 15.19
N LEU A 114 -0.56 2.73 14.54
CA LEU A 114 0.37 3.82 14.83
C LEU A 114 -0.44 5.11 14.88
N ALA A 115 -0.34 5.86 15.97
CA ALA A 115 -0.87 7.20 16.02
C ALA A 115 0.21 8.24 15.76
N ILE A 116 -0.16 9.29 15.03
CA ILE A 116 0.65 10.49 14.88
C ILE A 116 -0.24 11.72 14.99
N ASN A 117 0.08 12.59 15.95
CA ASN A 117 -0.65 13.82 16.22
C ASN A 117 -2.15 13.56 16.46
N GLY A 118 -2.45 12.49 17.20
CA GLY A 118 -3.82 12.07 17.51
C GLY A 118 -4.58 11.38 16.38
N SER A 119 -4.07 11.26 15.15
CA SER A 119 -4.69 10.45 14.10
C SER A 119 -4.13 9.03 14.11
N ILE A 120 -5.00 8.01 14.04
CA ILE A 120 -4.62 6.60 14.10
C ILE A 120 -4.59 6.01 12.69
N TYR A 121 -3.50 5.32 12.35
CA TYR A 121 -3.27 4.68 11.06
C TYR A 121 -3.05 3.18 11.21
N ASP A 122 -3.61 2.40 10.29
CA ASP A 122 -3.34 0.97 10.18
C ASP A 122 -2.04 0.73 9.42
N VAL A 123 -1.01 0.26 10.13
CA VAL A 123 0.31 -0.05 9.60
C VAL A 123 0.55 -1.55 9.45
N SER A 124 -0.50 -2.38 9.51
CA SER A 124 -0.42 -3.84 9.34
C SER A 124 0.19 -4.26 8.00
N LEU A 125 -0.01 -3.46 6.95
CA LEU A 125 0.65 -3.68 5.65
C LEU A 125 2.19 -3.55 5.71
N GLY A 126 2.71 -2.92 6.75
CA GLY A 126 4.12 -2.82 7.08
C GLY A 126 4.54 -3.73 8.23
N ARG A 127 3.83 -4.85 8.49
CA ARG A 127 4.11 -5.75 9.63
C ARG A 127 5.57 -6.20 9.76
N ARG A 128 6.31 -6.35 8.66
CA ARG A 128 7.76 -6.61 8.69
C ARG A 128 8.57 -5.51 9.42
N HIS A 129 8.10 -4.27 9.38
CA HIS A 129 8.76 -3.11 9.99
C HIS A 129 8.18 -2.75 11.36
N TYR A 130 6.86 -2.78 11.49
CA TYR A 130 6.15 -2.34 12.71
C TYR A 130 5.81 -3.48 13.67
N GLY A 131 5.78 -4.73 13.19
CA GLY A 131 5.55 -5.89 14.05
C GLY A 131 6.77 -6.25 14.90
N PRO A 132 6.63 -7.21 15.83
CA PRO A 132 7.70 -7.64 16.72
C PRO A 132 8.99 -7.99 15.96
N GLY A 133 10.13 -7.47 16.44
CA GLY A 133 11.44 -7.62 15.80
C GLY A 133 11.70 -6.69 14.60
N GLY A 134 10.70 -5.92 14.17
CA GLY A 134 10.84 -4.93 13.11
C GLY A 134 11.55 -3.65 13.58
N SER A 135 12.26 -2.99 12.66
CA SER A 135 13.05 -1.78 12.95
C SER A 135 12.23 -0.57 13.39
N TYR A 136 10.91 -0.59 13.20
CA TYR A 136 9.96 0.49 13.55
C TYR A 136 8.95 0.04 14.61
N HIS A 137 9.17 -1.11 15.25
CA HIS A 137 8.25 -1.67 16.23
C HIS A 137 7.99 -0.77 17.44
N PHE A 138 8.97 0.06 17.83
CA PHE A 138 8.82 1.02 18.94
C PHE A 138 7.68 2.05 18.73
N PHE A 139 7.25 2.25 17.48
CA PHE A 139 6.11 3.10 17.13
C PHE A 139 4.76 2.40 17.26
N ALA A 140 4.73 1.06 17.21
CA ALA A 140 3.49 0.32 17.23
C ALA A 140 2.74 0.50 18.56
N GLY A 141 1.41 0.60 18.45
CA GLY A 141 0.49 0.67 19.58
C GLY A 141 0.56 1.95 20.43
N LYS A 142 1.02 3.07 19.88
CA LYS A 142 1.06 4.37 20.59
C LYS A 142 1.04 5.57 19.66
N ASP A 143 0.88 6.76 20.23
CA ASP A 143 1.10 8.03 19.51
C ASP A 143 2.56 8.46 19.64
N ALA A 144 3.27 8.42 18.51
CA ALA A 144 4.70 8.67 18.44
C ALA A 144 5.05 10.07 17.88
N ALA A 145 4.12 11.03 17.92
CA ALA A 145 4.30 12.36 17.35
C ALA A 145 5.62 13.03 17.76
N ARG A 146 5.97 12.97 19.05
CA ARG A 146 7.20 13.60 19.57
C ARG A 146 8.46 12.93 19.02
N ALA A 147 8.51 11.60 19.02
CA ALA A 147 9.61 10.82 18.47
C ALA A 147 9.89 11.10 17.00
N PHE A 148 8.85 11.34 16.18
CA PHE A 148 9.03 11.71 14.77
C PHE A 148 9.75 13.04 14.58
N VAL A 149 9.61 13.96 15.53
CA VAL A 149 10.31 15.24 15.51
C VAL A 149 11.70 15.10 16.11
N THR A 150 11.82 14.50 17.30
CA THR A 150 13.10 14.41 18.03
C THR A 150 14.07 13.38 17.46
N ASN A 151 13.61 12.50 16.56
CA ASN A 151 14.40 11.41 15.99
C ASN A 151 14.97 10.44 17.06
N CYS A 152 14.26 10.34 18.18
CA CYS A 152 14.55 9.52 19.35
C CYS A 152 13.45 8.49 19.54
N PHE A 153 13.42 7.50 18.65
CA PHE A 153 12.22 6.71 18.44
C PHE A 153 11.89 5.73 19.57
N GLN A 154 12.90 5.24 20.28
CA GLN A 154 12.72 4.30 21.39
C GLN A 154 12.35 5.01 22.70
N GLU A 155 12.91 6.19 22.94
CA GLU A 155 12.79 6.92 24.22
C GLU A 155 11.59 7.86 24.24
N ASP A 156 11.23 8.41 23.07
CA ASP A 156 10.34 9.57 22.99
C ASP A 156 9.01 9.30 22.27
N GLY A 157 8.56 8.04 22.29
CA GLY A 157 7.30 7.59 21.71
C GLY A 157 6.07 8.05 22.51
N ASN A 158 5.79 9.36 22.49
CA ASN A 158 4.65 9.98 23.16
C ASN A 158 4.10 11.17 22.35
N PRO A 159 2.88 11.65 22.63
CA PRO A 159 2.25 12.73 21.86
C PRO A 159 2.61 14.15 22.32
N ASP A 160 3.39 14.34 23.39
CA ASP A 160 3.62 15.66 24.00
C ASP A 160 4.70 16.45 23.26
N LEU A 161 4.30 17.47 22.48
CA LEU A 161 5.23 18.28 21.69
C LEU A 161 5.85 19.45 22.46
N ARG A 162 5.51 19.66 23.74
CA ARG A 162 6.06 20.77 24.53
C ARG A 162 7.58 20.60 24.70
N GLY A 163 8.31 21.69 24.49
CA GLY A 163 9.77 21.74 24.64
C GLY A 163 10.53 21.14 23.45
N VAL A 164 9.84 20.59 22.45
CA VAL A 164 10.49 20.05 21.24
C VAL A 164 11.16 21.16 20.42
N GLU A 165 10.66 22.39 20.51
CA GLU A 165 11.29 23.54 19.87
C GLU A 165 12.72 23.80 20.37
N GLU A 166 13.06 23.36 21.59
CA GLU A 166 14.40 23.53 22.15
C GLU A 166 15.47 22.81 21.31
N MET A 167 15.10 21.75 20.58
CA MET A 167 16.01 21.04 19.68
C MET A 167 16.47 21.92 18.51
N PHE A 168 15.67 22.91 18.12
CA PHE A 168 15.99 23.84 17.04
C PHE A 168 16.55 25.17 17.56
N LEU A 169 16.66 25.32 18.88
CA LEU A 169 17.27 26.50 19.50
C LEU A 169 18.78 26.29 19.63
N PRO A 170 19.58 27.30 19.25
CA PRO A 170 21.00 27.27 19.51
C PRO A 170 21.28 27.18 21.01
N ILE A 171 22.47 26.67 21.35
CA ILE A 171 22.98 26.66 22.71
C ILE A 171 23.50 28.07 23.02
N ASP A 172 23.10 28.59 24.18
CA ASP A 172 23.62 29.85 24.72
C ASP A 172 25.07 29.65 25.13
N ASP A 173 25.92 30.58 24.70
CA ASP A 173 27.36 30.58 24.96
C ASP A 173 27.75 31.99 25.39
N GLU A 174 28.37 32.11 26.56
CA GLU A 174 28.65 33.41 27.18
C GLU A 174 29.59 34.27 26.32
N GLU A 175 30.63 33.66 25.74
CA GLU A 175 31.60 34.36 24.90
C GLU A 175 30.94 34.94 23.64
N ILE A 176 30.04 34.17 23.01
CA ILE A 176 29.32 34.60 21.82
C ILE A 176 28.23 35.62 22.17
N ASP A 177 27.49 35.41 23.26
CA ASP A 177 26.39 36.27 23.69
C ASP A 177 26.90 37.67 24.08
N MET A 178 28.11 37.79 24.65
CA MET A 178 28.77 39.07 24.96
C MET A 178 29.11 39.91 23.71
N LEU A 179 29.19 39.32 22.52
CA LEU A 179 29.49 40.07 21.28
C LEU A 179 28.27 40.84 20.75
N TYR A 180 27.07 40.47 21.21
CA TYR A 180 25.83 41.14 20.87
C TYR A 180 25.51 42.27 21.86
N THR A 181 24.85 43.33 21.38
CA THR A 181 24.22 44.26 22.32
C THR A 181 23.00 43.61 22.96
N THR A 182 22.62 44.06 24.16
CA THR A 182 21.47 43.50 24.91
C THR A 182 20.15 43.56 24.12
N GLY A 183 19.93 44.64 23.38
CA GLY A 183 18.75 44.82 22.52
C GLY A 183 18.76 43.86 21.33
N GLU A 184 19.89 43.75 20.63
CA GLU A 184 20.06 42.81 19.50
C GLU A 184 19.89 41.36 19.96
N LEU A 185 20.53 40.97 21.06
CA LEU A 185 20.45 39.61 21.60
C LEU A 185 19.03 39.24 21.98
N LYS A 186 18.29 40.15 22.61
CA LYS A 186 16.89 39.94 22.96
C LYS A 186 16.02 39.72 21.72
N ALA A 187 16.17 40.58 20.70
CA ALA A 187 15.43 40.46 19.45
C ALA A 187 15.78 39.16 18.71
N LEU A 188 17.07 38.80 18.68
CA LEU A 188 17.56 37.57 18.07
C LEU A 188 16.98 36.33 18.76
N LYS A 189 17.07 36.24 20.09
CA LYS A 189 16.51 35.11 20.86
C LYS A 189 15.01 34.95 20.65
N GLU A 190 14.27 36.05 20.52
CA GLU A 190 12.85 36.00 20.18
C GLU A 190 12.61 35.46 18.77
N GLN A 191 13.38 35.92 17.77
CA GLN A 191 13.30 35.41 16.40
C GLN A 191 13.67 33.93 16.31
N GLU A 192 14.75 33.51 16.98
CA GLU A 192 15.19 32.11 17.08
C GLU A 192 14.07 31.24 17.65
N ARG A 193 13.42 31.66 18.74
CA ARG A 193 12.30 30.94 19.33
C ARG A 193 11.10 30.82 18.41
N ARG A 194 10.77 31.88 17.65
CA ARG A 194 9.70 31.84 16.64
C ARG A 194 10.04 30.85 15.52
N GLN A 195 11.26 30.92 15.00
CA GLN A 195 11.73 30.00 13.95
C GLN A 195 11.79 28.55 14.43
N ALA A 196 12.25 28.31 15.66
CA ALA A 196 12.32 26.98 16.27
C ALA A 196 10.93 26.33 16.38
N LYS A 197 9.91 27.09 16.77
CA LYS A 197 8.52 26.60 16.78
C LYS A 197 8.02 26.24 15.39
N VAL A 198 8.33 27.06 14.38
CA VAL A 198 7.97 26.78 12.99
C VAL A 198 8.68 25.52 12.47
N GLN A 199 9.97 25.35 12.79
CA GLN A 199 10.73 24.16 12.42
C GLN A 199 10.17 22.89 13.07
N ALA A 200 9.86 22.94 14.38
CA ALA A 200 9.23 21.82 15.08
C ALA A 200 7.87 21.45 14.48
N TYR A 201 7.05 22.45 14.15
CA TYR A 201 5.78 22.24 13.47
C TYR A 201 5.97 21.60 12.09
N ASN A 202 6.87 22.13 11.27
CA ASN A 202 7.13 21.62 9.91
C ASN A 202 7.68 20.19 9.93
N ALA A 203 8.56 19.88 10.89
CA ALA A 203 9.10 18.53 11.07
C ALA A 203 7.99 17.51 11.36
N LEU A 204 7.04 17.83 12.24
CA LEU A 204 5.88 16.97 12.47
C LEU A 204 4.95 16.93 11.26
N LYS A 205 4.67 18.09 10.65
CA LYS A 205 3.76 18.23 9.50
C LYS A 205 4.18 17.31 8.36
N HIS A 206 5.47 17.22 8.07
CA HIS A 206 6.00 16.32 7.04
C HIS A 206 5.50 14.87 7.22
N TRP A 207 5.57 14.34 8.45
CA TRP A 207 5.13 12.98 8.76
C TRP A 207 3.61 12.85 8.79
N VAL A 208 2.91 13.85 9.32
CA VAL A 208 1.44 13.89 9.29
C VAL A 208 0.93 13.84 7.86
N ASP A 209 1.49 14.65 6.96
CA ASP A 209 1.15 14.67 5.54
C ASP A 209 1.48 13.33 4.87
N PHE A 210 2.64 12.73 5.19
CA PHE A 210 3.03 11.42 4.68
C PHE A 210 1.99 10.33 5.01
N PHE A 211 1.56 10.23 6.26
CA PHE A 211 0.57 9.23 6.66
C PHE A 211 -0.83 9.58 6.14
N ALA A 212 -1.23 10.86 6.16
CA ALA A 212 -2.52 11.29 5.64
C ALA A 212 -2.68 11.05 4.13
N SER A 213 -1.60 11.21 3.35
CA SER A 213 -1.61 10.98 1.89
C SER A 213 -1.29 9.53 1.49
N SER A 214 -0.92 8.67 2.45
CA SER A 214 -0.50 7.30 2.16
C SER A 214 -1.67 6.41 1.76
N LYS A 215 -1.62 5.87 0.54
CA LYS A 215 -2.51 4.77 0.12
C LYS A 215 -2.20 3.45 0.84
N LYS A 216 -1.01 3.33 1.45
CA LYS A 216 -0.56 2.12 2.14
C LYS A 216 -1.06 2.05 3.57
N TYR A 217 -1.24 3.18 4.25
CA TYR A 217 -1.59 3.24 5.66
C TYR A 217 -2.88 4.05 5.82
N PRO A 218 -4.05 3.41 5.77
CA PRO A 218 -5.31 4.13 5.89
C PRO A 218 -5.48 4.71 7.30
N LYS A 219 -6.04 5.92 7.39
CA LYS A 219 -6.51 6.48 8.67
C LYS A 219 -7.75 5.69 9.12
N ILE A 220 -7.71 5.16 10.34
CA ILE A 220 -8.81 4.36 10.91
C ILE A 220 -9.56 5.10 12.02
N GLY A 221 -8.99 6.16 12.58
CA GLY A 221 -9.57 6.79 13.76
C GLY A 221 -8.76 7.93 14.36
N GLU A 222 -9.12 8.31 15.57
CA GLU A 222 -8.47 9.36 16.36
C GLU A 222 -8.25 8.91 17.81
N VAL A 223 -7.21 9.46 18.43
CA VAL A 223 -6.89 9.17 19.83
C VAL A 223 -7.73 10.03 20.73
N LYS A 224 -8.55 9.39 21.55
CA LYS A 224 -9.40 10.02 22.56
C LYS A 224 -8.60 10.31 23.82
N ARG A 225 -8.54 11.59 24.21
CA ARG A 225 -7.84 12.07 25.41
C ARG A 225 -8.71 13.05 26.18
N GLU A 226 -8.39 13.24 27.46
CA GLU A 226 -9.06 14.24 28.31
C GLU A 226 -8.87 15.67 27.78
N PRO A 227 -9.87 16.55 27.93
CA PRO A 227 -9.68 17.97 27.66
C PRO A 227 -8.51 18.54 28.47
N GLY A 228 -7.65 19.35 27.83
CA GLY A 228 -6.49 19.94 28.50
C GLY A 228 -5.30 19.00 28.71
N TRP A 229 -5.30 17.77 28.19
CA TRP A 229 -4.16 16.84 28.33
C TRP A 229 -2.81 17.43 27.89
N ARG A 230 -2.81 18.35 26.91
CA ARG A 230 -1.61 19.00 26.36
C ARG A 230 -0.85 19.86 27.37
N THR A 231 -1.49 20.32 28.44
CA THR A 231 -0.86 21.14 29.49
C THR A 231 -0.62 20.36 30.78
N LYS A 232 -1.06 19.11 30.86
CA LYS A 232 -0.99 18.27 32.06
C LYS A 232 0.44 17.74 32.28
N GLY A 233 0.85 17.68 33.54
CA GLY A 233 2.13 17.11 33.95
C GLY A 233 3.36 17.95 33.59
N PRO A 234 4.56 17.51 34.02
CA PRO A 234 5.81 18.20 33.74
C PRO A 234 6.16 18.12 32.25
N VAL A 235 6.77 19.19 31.73
CA VAL A 235 7.31 19.18 30.37
C VAL A 235 8.48 18.20 30.30
N LYS A 236 8.39 17.22 29.41
CA LYS A 236 9.49 16.27 29.19
C LYS A 236 10.70 16.98 28.59
N LYS A 237 11.88 16.66 29.12
CA LYS A 237 13.16 17.10 28.56
C LYS A 237 13.39 16.46 27.19
N LEU A 238 14.27 17.07 26.39
CA LEU A 238 14.77 16.44 25.16
C LEU A 238 15.55 15.16 25.48
N CYS A 239 15.44 14.17 24.60
CA CYS A 239 16.34 13.01 24.61
C CYS A 239 17.79 13.45 24.38
N GLN A 240 18.74 12.62 24.83
CA GLN A 240 20.16 12.94 24.76
C GLN A 240 20.64 13.22 23.33
N LYS A 241 20.18 12.42 22.35
CA LYS A 241 20.53 12.60 20.93
C LYS A 241 20.04 13.94 20.38
N ALA A 242 18.80 14.35 20.68
CA ALA A 242 18.29 15.65 20.27
C ALA A 242 19.03 16.80 20.95
N GLN A 243 19.38 16.64 22.22
CA GLN A 243 20.16 17.63 22.96
C GLN A 243 21.57 17.81 22.37
N GLN A 244 22.24 16.71 22.02
CA GLN A 244 23.59 16.71 21.42
C GLN A 244 23.60 17.25 19.98
N GLY A 245 22.49 17.17 19.26
CA GLY A 245 22.35 17.71 17.90
C GLY A 245 22.30 19.24 17.85
N ARG A 246 22.18 19.92 18.98
CA ARG A 246 22.10 21.39 19.05
C ARG A 246 23.47 22.02 18.85
N THR A 247 23.51 23.11 18.09
CA THR A 247 24.72 23.87 17.82
C THR A 247 24.75 25.17 18.60
N LYS A 248 25.93 25.73 18.85
CA LYS A 248 26.07 27.06 19.44
C LYS A 248 25.53 28.14 18.49
N ARG A 249 25.08 29.25 19.06
CA ARG A 249 24.66 30.43 18.29
C ARG A 249 25.79 30.90 17.38
N LYS A 250 25.45 31.43 16.20
CA LYS A 250 26.44 32.00 15.28
C LYS A 250 27.00 33.30 15.86
N ARG A 251 28.26 33.60 15.55
CA ARG A 251 28.89 34.88 15.89
C ARG A 251 28.25 36.01 15.06
N PRO A 252 28.10 37.24 15.60
CA PRO A 252 27.65 38.38 14.81
C PRO A 252 28.66 38.69 13.69
N ALA A 253 28.16 39.12 12.54
CA ALA A 253 29.03 39.43 11.41
C ALA A 253 29.96 40.61 11.74
N GLY A 254 31.28 40.41 11.57
CA GLY A 254 32.29 41.46 11.75
C GLY A 254 32.73 41.74 13.19
N LYS A 255 32.46 40.84 14.14
CA LYS A 255 32.94 40.89 15.53
C LYS A 255 33.59 39.58 15.95
#